data_AF-A0AA88Y3Y0-F1
#
_entry.id   AF-A0AA88Y3Y0-F1
#
_cell.length_a   1.000
_cell.length_b   1.000
_cell.length_c   1.000
_cell.angle_alpha   90.00
_cell.angle_beta   90.00
_cell.angle_gamma   90.00
#
_symmetry.space_group_name_H-M   'P 1'
#
loop_
_entity.id
_entity.type
_entity.pdbx_description
1 polymer ?
#
loop_
_entity_poly.entity_id
_entity_poly.type
_entity_poly.pdbx_seq_one_letter_code
_entity_poly.pdbx_strand_id
1 'polypeptide(L)'
;MKRFTEDVEKWINKQRSILESQKQKKILIVEGFRMLAYKPLAQLFDKKYFITISEAVCKERRRVYVPPDVPGYMDKVVWPEYLNHLRELKQETNIEYIDGTEDQDAVKEKILQNIFQFLDTKISNI
;
A
#
# COMPACT_ATOMS: atom_id res chain seq x y z
N MET A 1 -13.08 -2.49 5.83
CA MET A 1 -12.60 -2.71 4.44
C MET A 1 -13.68 -2.51 3.39
N LYS A 2 -14.84 -3.18 3.43
CA LYS A 2 -15.90 -3.04 2.41
C LYS A 2 -16.25 -1.60 2.01
N ARG A 3 -16.64 -0.74 2.97
CA ARG A 3 -16.96 0.67 2.70
C ARG A 3 -15.81 1.43 2.04
N PHE A 4 -14.58 1.21 2.52
CA PHE A 4 -13.39 1.84 1.94
C PHE A 4 -13.16 1.40 0.50
N THR A 5 -13.35 0.12 0.20
CA THR A 5 -13.32 -0.40 -1.18
C THR A 5 -14.36 0.28 -2.06
N GLU A 6 -15.61 0.39 -1.59
CA GLU A 6 -16.68 1.09 -2.32
C GLU A 6 -16.33 2.56 -2.60
N ASP A 7 -15.67 3.24 -1.65
CA ASP A 7 -15.24 4.62 -1.82
C ASP A 7 -14.11 4.76 -2.87
N VAL A 8 -13.16 3.80 -2.90
CA VAL A 8 -12.12 3.72 -3.94
C VAL A 8 -12.74 3.45 -5.31
N GLU A 9 -13.68 2.51 -5.42
CA GLU A 9 -14.38 2.21 -6.67
C GLU A 9 -15.18 3.41 -7.19
N LYS A 10 -15.91 4.10 -6.31
CA LYS A 10 -16.62 5.34 -6.66
C LYS A 10 -15.66 6.40 -7.18
N TRP A 11 -14.49 6.55 -6.55
CA TRP A 11 -13.47 7.49 -7.03
C TRP A 11 -12.99 7.11 -8.43
N ILE A 12 -12.63 5.84 -8.66
CA ILE A 12 -12.16 5.33 -9.96
C ILE A 12 -13.20 5.57 -11.05
N ASN A 13 -14.45 5.19 -10.80
CA ASN A 13 -15.54 5.32 -11.77
C ASN A 13 -15.84 6.80 -12.09
N LYS A 14 -15.79 7.67 -11.07
CA LYS A 14 -15.93 9.11 -11.28
C LYS A 14 -14.79 9.70 -12.11
N GLN A 15 -13.56 9.21 -11.96
CA GLN A 15 -12.46 9.71 -12.78
C GLN A 15 -12.58 9.25 -14.23
N ARG A 16 -12.97 8.00 -14.51
CA ARG A 16 -13.08 7.49 -15.89
C ARG A 16 -13.94 8.40 -16.78
N SER A 17 -15.12 8.81 -16.31
CA SER A 17 -16.00 9.71 -17.08
C SER A 17 -15.41 11.10 -17.32
N ILE A 18 -14.56 11.59 -16.42
CA ILE A 18 -13.89 12.89 -16.56
C ILE A 18 -12.68 12.77 -17.51
N LEU A 19 -11.90 11.70 -17.39
CA LEU A 19 -10.63 11.54 -18.10
C LEU A 19 -10.80 11.32 -19.60
N GLU A 20 -11.89 10.65 -20.02
CA GLU A 20 -12.26 10.52 -21.44
C GLU A 20 -12.43 11.89 -22.12
N SER A 21 -12.81 12.92 -21.36
CA SER A 21 -13.00 14.28 -21.88
C SER A 21 -11.75 15.18 -21.83
N GLN A 22 -10.78 14.89 -20.94
CA GLN A 22 -9.68 15.82 -20.63
C GLN A 22 -8.26 15.31 -20.94
N LYS A 23 -8.08 14.07 -21.41
CA LYS A 23 -6.75 13.44 -21.67
C LYS A 23 -5.75 13.60 -20.50
N GLN A 24 -6.24 13.78 -19.28
CA GLN A 24 -5.42 13.91 -18.08
C GLN A 24 -5.25 12.53 -17.43
N LYS A 25 -4.16 12.34 -16.67
CA LYS A 25 -4.03 11.19 -15.77
C LYS A 25 -4.22 11.64 -14.33
N LYS A 26 -4.94 10.85 -13.54
CA LYS A 26 -5.11 11.06 -12.10
C LYS A 26 -4.50 9.87 -11.37
N ILE A 27 -3.83 10.15 -10.26
CA ILE A 27 -3.22 9.13 -9.39
C ILE A 27 -4.00 9.14 -8.09
N LEU A 28 -4.36 7.96 -7.59
CA LEU A 28 -4.85 7.77 -6.23
C LEU A 28 -3.82 6.93 -5.47
N ILE A 29 -3.29 7.48 -4.39
CA ILE A 29 -2.44 6.74 -3.45
C ILE A 29 -3.34 6.31 -2.30
N VAL A 30 -3.31 5.01 -2.01
CA VAL A 30 -4.06 4.37 -0.93
C VAL A 30 -3.03 3.77 0.02
N GLU A 31 -3.10 4.10 1.30
CA GLU A 31 -2.14 3.67 2.34
C GLU A 31 -2.84 2.99 3.53
N GLY A 32 -2.18 1.98 4.12
CA GLY A 32 -2.72 1.20 5.23
C GLY A 32 -2.11 -0.20 5.38
N PHE A 33 -2.02 -0.68 6.61
CA PHE A 33 -1.20 -1.85 6.98
C PHE A 33 -1.79 -3.24 6.66
N ARG A 34 -3.05 -3.35 6.21
CA ARG A 34 -3.71 -4.64 5.84
C ARG A 34 -4.36 -4.64 4.47
N MET A 35 -4.25 -3.57 3.70
CA MET A 35 -5.10 -3.37 2.51
C MET A 35 -4.87 -4.42 1.43
N LEU A 36 -3.62 -4.84 1.25
CA LEU A 36 -3.23 -5.78 0.20
C LEU A 36 -3.75 -7.21 0.44
N ALA A 37 -4.12 -7.59 1.67
CA ALA A 37 -4.72 -8.90 1.94
C ALA A 37 -6.23 -8.95 1.66
N TYR A 38 -6.88 -7.79 1.48
CA TYR A 38 -8.30 -7.75 1.16
C TYR A 38 -8.49 -7.74 -0.36
N LYS A 39 -8.67 -8.94 -0.94
CA LYS A 39 -8.72 -9.17 -2.40
C LYS A 39 -9.58 -8.17 -3.19
N PRO A 40 -10.82 -7.83 -2.79
CA PRO A 40 -11.63 -6.88 -3.55
C PRO A 40 -10.99 -5.49 -3.68
N LEU A 41 -10.25 -5.05 -2.66
CA LEU A 41 -9.49 -3.79 -2.74
C LEU A 41 -8.18 -3.97 -3.51
N ALA A 42 -7.43 -5.03 -3.21
CA ALA A 42 -6.13 -5.27 -3.84
C ALA A 42 -6.21 -5.39 -5.37
N GLN A 43 -7.32 -5.90 -5.89
CA GLN A 43 -7.59 -6.01 -7.34
C GLN A 43 -7.83 -4.67 -8.04
N LEU A 44 -8.11 -3.59 -7.29
CA LEU A 44 -8.30 -2.25 -7.85
C LEU A 44 -6.97 -1.51 -8.08
N PHE A 45 -5.85 -2.02 -7.55
CA PHE A 45 -4.57 -1.33 -7.58
C PHE A 45 -3.75 -1.69 -8.81
N ASP A 46 -3.33 -0.67 -9.56
CA ASP A 46 -2.39 -0.81 -10.68
C ASP A 46 -0.95 -1.13 -10.23
N LYS A 47 -0.55 -0.62 -9.07
CA LYS A 47 0.75 -0.80 -8.44
C LYS A 47 0.57 -1.06 -6.95
N LYS A 48 1.33 -2.00 -6.40
CA LYS A 48 1.28 -2.39 -4.98
C LYS A 48 2.69 -2.32 -4.41
N TYR A 49 2.85 -1.57 -3.32
CA TYR A 49 4.10 -1.48 -2.56
C TYR A 49 3.84 -1.96 -1.14
N PHE A 50 4.79 -2.70 -0.57
CA PHE A 50 4.71 -3.15 0.81
C PHE A 50 6.04 -2.90 1.54
N ILE A 51 5.99 -2.09 2.59
CA ILE A 51 7.17 -1.74 3.38
C ILE A 51 7.37 -2.79 4.48
N THR A 52 8.57 -3.38 4.51
CA THR A 52 8.97 -4.37 5.52
C THR A 52 10.05 -3.81 6.41
N ILE A 53 9.99 -4.13 7.69
CA ILE A 53 11.05 -3.87 8.68
C ILE A 53 11.18 -5.08 9.60
N SER A 54 12.32 -5.20 10.29
CA SER A 54 12.52 -6.23 11.31
C SER A 54 11.68 -5.94 12.56
N GLU A 55 11.45 -6.97 13.38
CA GLU A 55 10.70 -6.84 14.65
C GLU A 55 11.34 -5.80 15.58
N ALA A 56 12.67 -5.80 15.66
CA ALA A 56 13.43 -4.89 16.52
C ALA A 56 13.22 -3.43 16.08
N VAL A 57 13.34 -3.15 14.78
CA VAL A 57 13.09 -1.80 14.24
C VAL A 57 11.63 -1.41 14.39
N CYS A 58 10.70 -2.36 14.20
CA CYS A 58 9.27 -2.12 14.42
C CYS A 58 9.00 -1.72 15.87
N LYS A 59 9.54 -2.46 16.85
CA LYS A 59 9.44 -2.16 18.28
C LYS A 59 9.94 -0.75 18.62
N GLU A 60 11.10 -0.39 18.08
CA GLU A 60 11.72 0.92 18.32
C GLU A 60 10.90 2.08 17.73
N ARG A 61 10.45 1.93 16.48
CA ARG A 61 9.74 3.00 15.74
C ARG A 61 8.23 3.05 16.02
N ARG A 62 7.69 2.04 16.71
CA ARG A 62 6.25 1.96 16.99
C ARG A 62 5.84 3.13 17.87
N ARG A 63 4.95 3.96 17.33
CA ARG A 63 4.35 5.08 18.06
C ARG A 63 3.58 4.58 19.29
N VAL A 64 3.45 5.47 20.28
CA VAL A 64 2.49 5.27 21.38
C VAL A 64 1.08 5.54 20.86
N TYR A 65 0.23 4.52 20.88
CA TYR A 65 -1.18 4.63 20.49
C TYR A 65 -2.05 5.13 21.65
N VAL A 66 -3.27 5.55 21.34
CA VAL A 66 -4.32 5.86 22.32
C VAL A 66 -5.52 4.94 22.03
N PRO A 67 -5.89 4.04 22.96
CA PRO A 67 -5.20 3.74 24.22
C PRO A 67 -3.79 3.13 23.98
N PRO A 68 -2.87 3.24 24.96
CA PRO A 68 -1.54 2.66 24.84
C PRO A 68 -1.60 1.14 24.74
N ASP A 69 -0.58 0.56 24.13
CA ASP A 69 -0.43 -0.90 24.05
C ASP A 69 -0.33 -1.50 25.47
N VAL A 70 -1.08 -2.57 25.70
CA VAL A 70 -1.00 -3.33 26.95
C VAL A 70 0.32 -4.12 27.03
N PRO A 71 0.81 -4.48 28.24
CA PRO A 71 2.03 -5.27 28.38
C PRO A 71 2.02 -6.56 27.54
N GLY A 72 3.04 -6.74 26.70
CA GLY A 72 3.18 -7.89 25.80
C GLY A 72 2.33 -7.83 24.53
N TYR A 73 1.62 -6.74 24.26
CA TYR A 73 0.80 -6.60 23.05
C TYR A 73 1.61 -6.74 21.75
N MET A 74 2.83 -6.21 21.73
CA MET A 74 3.72 -6.35 20.58
C MET A 74 4.03 -7.82 20.26
N ASP A 75 4.47 -8.57 21.27
CA ASP A 75 4.94 -9.95 21.09
C ASP A 75 3.79 -10.94 20.88
N LYS A 76 2.63 -10.67 21.50
CA LYS A 76 1.48 -11.58 21.48
C LYS A 76 0.47 -11.29 20.38
N VAL A 77 0.44 -10.06 19.86
CA VAL A 77 -0.59 -9.62 18.91
C VAL A 77 0.04 -8.97 17.68
N VAL A 78 0.72 -7.84 17.83
CA VAL A 78 1.15 -7.01 16.68
C VAL A 78 2.08 -7.77 15.75
N TRP A 79 3.15 -8.35 16.29
CA TRP A 79 4.14 -9.05 15.46
C TRP A 79 3.61 -10.38 14.90
N PRO A 80 2.93 -11.25 15.68
CA PRO A 80 2.24 -12.41 15.12
C PRO A 80 1.25 -12.05 14.00
N GLU A 81 0.46 -10.98 14.16
CA GLU A 81 -0.47 -10.53 13.13
C GLU A 81 0.22 -9.98 11.87
N TYR A 82 1.36 -9.32 12.03
CA TYR A 82 2.19 -8.93 10.89
C TYR A 82 2.71 -10.16 10.13
N LEU A 83 3.20 -11.18 10.83
CA LEU A 83 3.65 -12.43 10.21
C LEU A 83 2.49 -13.20 9.55
N ASN A 84 1.29 -13.17 10.14
CA ASN A 84 0.07 -13.70 9.53
C ASN A 84 -0.22 -12.96 8.22
N HIS A 85 -0.15 -11.63 8.25
CA HIS A 85 -0.38 -10.81 7.07
C HIS A 85 0.63 -11.08 5.96
N LEU A 86 1.93 -11.19 6.28
CA LEU A 86 2.95 -11.58 5.30
C LEU A 86 2.63 -12.92 4.62
N ARG A 87 2.06 -13.89 5.37
CA ARG A 87 1.62 -15.17 4.79
C ARG A 87 0.43 -15.00 3.85
N GLU A 88 -0.52 -14.13 4.18
CA GLU A 88 -1.63 -13.79 3.27
C GLU A 88 -1.11 -13.18 1.97
N LEU A 89 -0.14 -12.26 2.06
CA LEU A 89 0.42 -11.57 0.89
C LEU A 89 1.22 -12.49 -0.04
N LYS A 90 1.68 -13.66 0.42
CA LYS A 90 2.30 -14.65 -0.47
C LYS A 90 1.34 -15.17 -1.56
N GLN A 91 0.03 -15.04 -1.36
CA GLN A 91 -0.99 -15.41 -2.34
C GLN A 91 -1.30 -14.28 -3.32
N GLU A 92 -0.82 -13.06 -3.05
CA GLU A 92 -0.99 -11.91 -3.90
C GLU A 92 0.18 -11.76 -4.87
N THR A 93 -0.09 -11.25 -6.05
CA THR A 93 0.92 -11.02 -7.08
C THR A 93 1.19 -9.52 -7.26
N ASN A 94 2.33 -9.21 -7.85
CA ASN A 94 2.74 -7.87 -8.25
C ASN A 94 2.89 -6.89 -7.07
N ILE A 95 3.36 -7.38 -5.92
CA ILE A 95 3.75 -6.54 -4.78
C ILE A 95 5.25 -6.30 -4.86
N GLU A 96 5.65 -5.02 -4.89
CA GLU A 96 7.04 -4.63 -4.71
C GLU A 96 7.32 -4.41 -3.21
N TYR A 97 8.25 -5.20 -2.67
CA TYR A 97 8.65 -5.10 -1.27
C TYR A 97 9.77 -4.06 -1.11
N ILE A 98 9.62 -3.19 -0.12
CA ILE A 98 10.53 -2.08 0.17
C ILE A 98 11.12 -2.30 1.56
N ASP A 99 12.44 -2.19 1.68
CA ASP A 99 13.08 -2.15 2.98
C ASP A 99 12.83 -0.78 3.64
N GLY A 100 12.03 -0.78 4.71
CA GLY A 100 11.69 0.42 5.46
C GLY A 100 12.83 0.98 6.33
N THR A 101 14.01 0.35 6.31
CA THR A 101 15.22 0.84 6.98
C THR A 101 16.10 1.70 6.07
N GLU A 102 15.85 1.69 4.77
CA GLU A 102 16.54 2.54 3.79
C GLU A 102 16.26 4.04 4.01
N ASP A 103 17.09 4.88 3.38
CA ASP A 103 16.90 6.32 3.36
C ASP A 103 15.56 6.70 2.71
N GLN A 104 14.80 7.57 3.38
CA GLN A 104 13.45 7.91 2.94
C GLN A 104 13.42 8.67 1.62
N ASP A 105 14.42 9.51 1.36
CA ASP A 105 14.48 10.29 0.12
C ASP A 105 14.85 9.39 -1.06
N ALA A 106 15.78 8.46 -0.87
CA ALA A 106 16.12 7.44 -1.86
C ALA A 106 14.92 6.52 -2.19
N VAL A 107 14.20 6.03 -1.17
CA VAL A 107 12.99 5.21 -1.36
C VAL A 107 11.92 6.01 -2.10
N LYS A 108 11.69 7.27 -1.71
CA LYS A 108 10.74 8.16 -2.37
C LYS A 108 11.09 8.35 -3.84
N GLU A 109 12.35 8.65 -4.15
CA GLU A 109 12.82 8.84 -5.52
C GLU A 109 12.60 7.58 -6.37
N LYS A 110 12.97 6.41 -5.84
CA LYS A 110 12.75 5.12 -6.50
C LYS A 110 11.26 4.88 -6.81
N ILE A 111 10.37 5.08 -5.85
CA ILE A 111 8.92 4.90 -6.04
C ILE A 111 8.39 5.89 -7.08
N LEU A 112 8.82 7.14 -7.04
CA LEU A 112 8.41 8.15 -8.01
C LEU A 112 8.84 7.78 -9.43
N GLN A 113 10.09 7.36 -9.62
CA GLN A 113 10.59 6.88 -10.91
C GLN A 113 9.77 5.69 -11.42
N ASN A 114 9.48 4.70 -10.56
CA ASN A 114 8.64 3.55 -10.91
C ASN A 114 7.22 3.95 -11.32
N ILE A 115 6.63 4.94 -10.63
CA ILE A 115 5.29 5.47 -10.97
C ILE A 115 5.33 6.18 -12.32
N PHE A 116 6.31 7.06 -12.57
CA PHE A 116 6.41 7.77 -13.85
C PHE A 116 6.62 6.82 -15.02
N GLN A 117 7.55 5.86 -14.89
CA GLN A 117 7.77 4.85 -15.92
C GLN A 117 6.49 4.04 -16.20
N PHE A 118 5.75 3.65 -15.15
CA PHE A 118 4.47 2.96 -15.30
C PHE A 118 3.46 3.82 -16.06
N LEU A 119 3.33 5.09 -15.70
CA LEU A 119 2.43 6.00 -16.38
C LEU A 119 2.81 6.16 -17.86
N ASP A 120 4.10 6.21 -18.20
CA ASP A 120 4.57 6.34 -19.58
C ASP A 120 4.28 5.10 -20.42
N THR A 121 4.49 3.89 -19.87
CA THR A 121 4.14 2.63 -20.56
C THR A 121 2.65 2.52 -20.88
N LYS A 122 1.78 3.16 -20.09
CA LYS A 122 0.34 3.24 -20.38
C LYS A 122 0.00 4.25 -21.47
N ILE A 123 0.90 5.19 -21.83
CA ILE A 123 0.73 6.09 -22.98
C ILE A 123 0.99 5.33 -24.28
N SER A 124 2.07 4.55 -24.33
CA SER A 124 2.49 3.87 -25.56
C SER A 124 1.54 2.77 -26.05
N ASN A 125 0.53 2.42 -25.25
CA ASN A 125 -0.49 1.42 -25.55
C ASN A 125 -1.89 2.04 -25.82
N ILE A 126 -1.97 3.36 -25.98
CA ILE A 126 -3.17 4.11 -26.41
C ILE A 126 -2.86 4.76 -27.76
#